data_AF-A0A527HAF8-F1
#
_entry.id   AF-A0A527HAF8-F1
#
_cell.length_a   1.000
_cell.length_b   1.000
_cell.length_c   1.000
_cell.angle_alpha   90.00
_cell.angle_beta   90.00
_cell.angle_gamma   90.00
#
_symmetry.space_group_name_H-M   'P 1'
#
loop_
_entity.id
_entity.type
_entity.pdbx_description
1 polymer ?
#
loop_
_entity_poly.entity_id
_entity_poly.type
_entity_poly.pdbx_seq_one_letter_code
_entity_poly.pdbx_strand_id
1 'polypeptide(L)'
;GTAEISGFDLRLHESRRRTLEHSVGDLFPGAGAMRDATFWCGLRPMTPDGPPLIGRTELSNLYLNTGHGTLGWTMACGSGKVLADIISSRVPDIDVRDLAQERYFR
;
A
#
# COMPACT_ATOMS: atom_id res chain seq x y z
N GLY A 1 -7.72 -12.23 -0.22
CA GLY A 1 -6.70 -12.09 -1.29
C GLY A 1 -5.39 -12.69 -0.84
N THR A 2 -4.41 -12.83 -1.73
CA THR A 2 -3.05 -13.27 -1.40
C THR A 2 -2.04 -12.12 -1.55
N ALA A 3 -0.80 -12.34 -1.13
CA ALA A 3 0.33 -11.42 -1.31
C ALA A 3 1.55 -12.23 -1.74
N GLU A 4 2.32 -11.74 -2.71
CA GLU A 4 3.44 -12.47 -3.30
C GLU A 4 4.59 -11.51 -3.61
N ILE A 5 5.83 -12.01 -3.50
CA ILE A 5 7.03 -11.31 -3.96
C ILE A 5 7.34 -11.83 -5.36
N SER A 6 6.80 -11.15 -6.38
CA SER A 6 6.85 -11.58 -7.79
C SER A 6 7.37 -10.49 -8.74
N GLY A 7 7.98 -9.43 -8.21
CA GLY A 7 8.39 -8.26 -9.00
C GLY A 7 7.17 -7.51 -9.55
N PHE A 8 7.18 -7.22 -10.85
CA PHE A 8 6.09 -6.52 -11.55
C PHE A 8 5.13 -7.49 -12.28
N ASP A 9 5.13 -8.76 -11.88
CA ASP A 9 4.27 -9.77 -12.49
C ASP A 9 2.79 -9.58 -12.13
N LEU A 10 1.95 -9.45 -13.17
CA LEU A 10 0.51 -9.28 -13.06
C LEU A 10 -0.26 -10.52 -13.54
N ARG A 11 0.41 -11.67 -13.70
CA ARG A 11 -0.24 -12.91 -14.08
C ARG A 11 -1.18 -13.39 -12.97
N LEU A 12 -2.40 -13.73 -13.38
CA LEU A 12 -3.41 -14.32 -12.52
C LEU A 12 -3.26 -15.84 -12.53
N HIS A 13 -2.79 -16.39 -11.41
CA HIS A 13 -2.63 -17.82 -11.25
C HIS A 13 -3.93 -18.48 -10.76
N GLU A 14 -4.45 -19.42 -11.54
CA GLU A 14 -5.69 -20.15 -11.23
C GLU A 14 -5.62 -20.88 -9.87
N SER A 15 -4.44 -21.36 -9.49
CA SER A 15 -4.22 -21.96 -8.17
C SER A 15 -4.57 -21.00 -7.02
N ARG A 16 -4.27 -19.69 -7.16
CA ARG A 16 -4.59 -18.66 -6.15
C ARG A 16 -6.08 -18.37 -6.10
N ARG A 17 -6.74 -18.33 -7.27
CA ARG A 17 -8.20 -18.20 -7.36
C ARG A 17 -8.89 -19.32 -6.58
N ARG A 18 -8.52 -20.57 -6.84
CA ARG A 18 -9.11 -21.74 -6.15
C ARG A 18 -8.95 -21.68 -4.63
N THR A 19 -7.81 -21.22 -4.12
CA THR A 19 -7.62 -21.05 -2.67
C THR A 19 -8.56 -19.99 -2.08
N LEU A 20 -8.78 -18.88 -2.80
CA LEU A 20 -9.69 -17.83 -2.37
C LEU A 20 -11.16 -18.29 -2.41
N GLU A 21 -11.56 -18.97 -3.48
CA GLU A 21 -12.91 -19.53 -3.61
C GLU A 21 -13.20 -20.57 -2.52
N HIS A 22 -12.24 -21.44 -2.22
CA HIS A 22 -12.35 -22.40 -1.12
C HIS A 22 -12.54 -21.69 0.22
N SER A 23 -11.70 -20.70 0.54
CA SER A 23 -11.77 -19.98 1.82
C SER A 23 -13.10 -19.24 1.99
N VAL A 24 -13.58 -18.56 0.94
CA VAL A 24 -14.85 -17.82 1.00
C VAL A 24 -16.04 -18.77 1.09
N GLY A 25 -16.04 -19.86 0.30
CA GLY A 25 -17.12 -20.84 0.31
C GLY A 25 -17.28 -21.56 1.64
N ASP A 26 -16.17 -21.82 2.33
CA ASP A 26 -16.15 -22.49 3.64
C ASP A 26 -16.54 -21.52 4.78
N LEU A 27 -15.94 -20.33 4.82
CA LEU A 27 -16.16 -19.37 5.91
C LEU A 27 -17.49 -18.61 5.79
N PHE A 28 -17.98 -18.38 4.57
CA PHE A 28 -19.16 -17.54 4.29
C PHE A 28 -20.08 -18.21 3.26
N PRO A 29 -20.65 -19.39 3.58
CA PRO A 29 -21.49 -20.13 2.65
C PRO A 29 -22.68 -19.30 2.20
N GLY A 30 -22.88 -19.19 0.88
CA GLY A 30 -24.00 -18.45 0.27
C GLY A 30 -23.85 -16.92 0.23
N ALA A 31 -22.73 -16.35 0.69
CA ALA A 31 -22.52 -14.90 0.72
C ALA A 31 -22.36 -14.24 -0.67
N GLY A 32 -22.21 -15.03 -1.74
CA GLY A 32 -22.12 -14.49 -3.10
C GLY A 32 -22.06 -15.57 -4.18
N ALA A 33 -22.38 -15.17 -5.41
CA ALA A 33 -22.27 -16.03 -6.58
C ALA A 33 -20.84 -15.98 -7.15
N MET A 34 -20.02 -16.98 -6.83
CA MET A 34 -18.61 -17.04 -7.27
C MET A 34 -18.44 -16.98 -8.80
N ARG A 35 -19.42 -17.49 -9.56
CA ARG A 35 -19.44 -17.42 -11.04
C ARG A 35 -19.44 -15.98 -11.57
N ASP A 36 -19.95 -15.02 -10.80
CA ASP A 36 -20.10 -13.63 -11.18
C ASP A 36 -18.91 -12.78 -10.68
N ALA A 37 -17.96 -13.38 -9.94
CA ALA A 37 -16.81 -12.68 -9.37
C ALA A 37 -15.73 -12.37 -10.43
N THR A 38 -15.21 -11.15 -10.40
CA THR A 38 -14.06 -10.74 -11.21
C THR A 38 -12.76 -11.02 -10.47
N PHE A 39 -11.86 -11.76 -11.10
CA PHE A 39 -10.52 -12.01 -10.56
C PHE A 39 -9.52 -10.97 -11.08
N TRP A 40 -8.76 -10.36 -10.17
CA TRP A 40 -7.80 -9.30 -10.48
C TRP A 40 -6.62 -9.34 -9.52
N CYS A 41 -5.51 -8.72 -9.94
CA CYS A 41 -4.35 -8.50 -9.10
C CYS A 41 -3.79 -7.09 -9.35
N GLY A 42 -2.94 -6.63 -8.45
CA GLY A 42 -2.28 -5.34 -8.56
C GLY A 42 -1.00 -5.30 -7.73
N LEU A 43 -0.15 -4.34 -8.06
CA LEU A 43 1.13 -4.14 -7.38
C LEU A 43 0.93 -3.25 -6.15
N ARG A 44 1.62 -3.59 -5.06
CA ARG A 44 1.64 -2.78 -3.84
C ARG A 44 2.99 -2.06 -3.76
N PRO A 45 3.03 -0.72 -3.80
CA PRO A 45 4.26 0.00 -3.51
C PRO A 45 4.59 -0.24 -2.03
N MET A 46 5.74 -0.85 -1.77
CA MET A 46 6.19 -1.22 -0.43
C MET A 46 7.62 -0.77 -0.21
N THR A 47 7.89 -0.34 1.00
CA THR A 47 9.24 -0.11 1.51
C THR A 47 9.80 -1.39 2.15
N PRO A 48 11.13 -1.57 2.21
CA PRO A 48 11.73 -2.76 2.83
C PRO A 48 11.43 -2.92 4.32
N ASP A 49 11.21 -1.81 5.03
CA ASP A 49 10.97 -1.74 6.47
C ASP A 49 9.49 -1.62 6.85
N GLY A 50 8.59 -1.33 5.89
CA GLY A 50 7.13 -1.36 6.07
C GLY A 50 6.44 0.01 6.08
N PRO A 51 6.85 1.00 6.90
CA PRO A 51 6.21 2.32 6.90
C PRO A 51 6.38 3.06 5.56
N PRO A 52 5.47 3.95 5.18
CA PRO A 52 5.56 4.70 3.94
C PRO A 52 6.71 5.70 3.94
N LEU A 53 7.12 6.11 2.74
CA LEU A 53 7.98 7.28 2.52
C LEU A 53 7.11 8.51 2.30
N ILE A 54 7.17 9.46 3.24
CA ILE A 54 6.44 10.73 3.20
C ILE A 54 7.40 11.85 3.61
N GLY A 55 7.69 12.77 2.69
CA GLY A 55 8.57 13.90 3.01
C GLY A 55 9.23 14.55 1.81
N ARG A 56 10.11 15.51 2.10
CA ARG A 56 10.97 16.17 1.11
C ARG A 56 12.10 15.23 0.68
N THR A 57 12.67 15.46 -0.50
CA THR A 57 13.93 14.83 -0.89
C THR A 57 15.08 15.84 -0.89
N GLU A 58 16.31 15.39 -1.12
CA GLU A 58 17.48 16.27 -1.33
C GLU A 58 17.31 17.20 -2.55
N LEU A 59 16.41 16.85 -3.48
CA LEU A 59 16.14 17.65 -4.66
C LEU A 59 15.14 18.76 -4.32
N SER A 60 15.49 19.99 -4.73
CA SER A 60 14.63 21.15 -4.52
C SER A 60 13.24 20.92 -5.13
N ASN A 61 12.21 21.21 -4.33
CA ASN A 61 10.80 21.10 -4.70
C ASN A 61 10.32 19.71 -5.14
N LEU A 62 11.01 18.64 -4.72
CA LEU A 62 10.56 17.25 -4.90
C LEU A 62 10.15 16.64 -3.56
N TYR A 63 9.03 15.91 -3.56
CA TYR A 63 8.46 15.28 -2.38
C TYR A 63 7.99 13.86 -2.71
N LEU A 64 7.98 12.99 -1.70
CA LEU A 64 7.52 11.61 -1.78
C LEU A 64 6.28 11.40 -0.90
N ASN A 65 5.39 10.54 -1.37
CA ASN A 65 4.27 9.97 -0.62
C ASN A 65 3.93 8.62 -1.25
N THR A 66 4.70 7.59 -0.91
CA THR A 66 4.63 6.25 -1.51
C THR A 66 4.98 5.17 -0.50
N GLY A 67 4.86 3.90 -0.89
CA GLY A 67 5.34 2.78 -0.09
C GLY A 67 4.38 2.30 1.01
N HIS A 68 3.11 2.70 0.98
CA HIS A 68 2.11 2.37 2.01
C HIS A 68 1.70 0.89 2.10
N GLY A 69 2.17 0.06 1.18
CA GLY A 69 1.90 -1.37 1.14
C GLY A 69 0.43 -1.72 1.18
N THR A 70 0.05 -2.61 2.11
CA THR A 70 -1.33 -3.09 2.27
C THR A 70 -2.26 -2.05 2.90
N LEU A 71 -1.70 -0.97 3.46
CA LEU A 71 -2.44 0.02 4.24
C LEU A 71 -2.63 1.35 3.51
N GLY A 72 -2.38 1.40 2.19
CA GLY A 72 -2.51 2.63 1.38
C GLY A 72 -3.87 3.31 1.51
N TRP A 73 -4.97 2.55 1.42
CA TRP A 73 -6.32 3.09 1.61
C TRP A 73 -6.54 3.60 3.03
N THR A 74 -6.12 2.83 4.04
CA THR A 74 -6.25 3.20 5.45
C THR A 74 -5.50 4.49 5.77
N MET A 75 -4.32 4.68 5.20
CA MET A 75 -3.44 5.82 5.51
C MET A 75 -3.64 7.03 4.61
N ALA A 76 -4.41 6.91 3.52
CA ALA A 76 -4.49 7.90 2.44
C ALA A 76 -4.71 9.35 2.92
N CYS A 77 -5.75 9.58 3.74
CA CYS A 77 -6.08 10.93 4.22
C CYS A 77 -5.01 11.49 5.16
N GLY A 78 -4.49 10.67 6.07
CA GLY A 78 -3.44 11.08 7.01
C GLY A 78 -2.14 11.41 6.30
N SER A 79 -1.70 10.55 5.37
CA SER A 79 -0.50 10.77 4.56
C SER A 79 -0.64 12.01 3.67
N GLY A 80 -1.81 12.24 3.08
CA GLY A 80 -2.09 13.43 2.27
C GLY A 80 -2.00 14.72 3.10
N LYS A 81 -2.60 14.73 4.31
CA LYS A 81 -2.50 15.87 5.23
C LYS A 81 -1.06 16.14 5.66
N VAL A 82 -0.32 15.09 6.07
CA VAL A 82 1.10 15.23 6.46
C VAL A 82 1.91 15.85 5.34
N LEU A 83 1.79 15.34 4.10
CA LEU A 83 2.54 15.90 2.98
C LEU A 83 2.11 17.35 2.68
N ALA A 84 0.82 17.67 2.76
CA ALA A 84 0.32 19.03 2.55
C ALA A 84 0.88 20.02 3.58
N ASP A 85 0.99 19.61 4.85
CA ASP A 85 1.61 20.41 5.91
C ASP A 85 3.10 20.65 5.60
N ILE A 86 3.85 19.60 5.22
CA ILE A 86 5.26 19.69 4.82
C ILE A 86 5.47 20.65 3.64
N ILE A 87 4.64 20.54 2.59
CA ILE A 87 4.72 21.41 1.39
C ILE A 87 4.41 22.86 1.77
N SER A 88 3.48 23.08 2.70
CA SER A 88 3.07 24.42 3.16
C SER A 88 3.99 25.02 4.22
N SER A 89 5.11 24.37 4.56
CA SER A 89 5.98 24.76 5.69
C SER A 89 5.23 24.84 7.04
N ARG A 90 4.22 23.98 7.23
CA ARG A 90 3.49 23.81 8.49
C ARG A 90 4.03 22.59 9.23
N VAL A 91 3.97 22.65 10.57
CA VAL A 91 4.35 21.52 11.43
C VAL A 91 3.24 20.46 11.37
N PRO A 92 3.54 19.20 10.98
CA PRO A 92 2.54 18.12 11.01
C PRO A 92 2.11 17.77 12.44
N ASP A 93 0.90 17.21 12.58
CA ASP A 93 0.31 16.85 13.88
C ASP A 93 1.01 15.66 14.56
N ILE A 94 1.82 14.90 13.82
CA ILE A 94 2.58 13.74 14.30
C ILE A 94 4.07 13.92 13.99
N ASP A 95 4.92 13.17 14.69
CA ASP A 95 6.33 13.06 14.32
C ASP A 95 6.48 12.27 13.01
N VAL A 96 7.13 12.88 12.02
CA VAL A 96 7.29 12.34 10.67
C VAL A 96 8.75 11.98 10.34
N ARG A 97 9.67 12.10 11.31
CA ARG A 97 11.11 11.87 11.08
C ARG A 97 11.41 10.49 10.50
N ASP A 98 10.69 9.46 10.96
CA ASP A 98 10.89 8.08 10.51
C ASP A 98 10.08 7.73 9.25
N LEU A 99 9.38 8.70 8.66
CA LEU A 99 8.70 8.58 7.37
C LEU A 99 9.52 9.19 6.23
N ALA A 100 10.53 10.00 6.54
CA ALA A 100 11.36 10.66 5.55
C ALA A 100 12.41 9.69 4.95
N GLN A 101 12.88 9.95 3.73
CA GLN A 101 13.82 9.06 3.02
C GLN A 101 15.18 8.92 3.71
N GLU A 102 15.55 9.92 4.51
CA GLU A 102 16.77 10.05 5.28
C GLU A 102 16.98 8.89 6.26
N ARG A 103 15.90 8.18 6.63
CA ARG A 103 15.98 6.97 7.45
C ARG A 103 16.79 5.85 6.80
N TYR A 104 16.96 5.84 5.48
CA TYR A 104 17.79 4.86 4.77
C TYR A 104 19.25 5.30 4.56
N PHE A 105 19.59 6.53 4.94
CA PHE A 105 20.96 7.05 4.82
C PHE A 105 21.75 6.92 6.13
N ARG A 106 21.14 6.32 7.15
CA ARG A 106 21.76 6.02 8.45
C ARG A 106 22.54 4.73 8.42
#